data_AF-B1YRT5-F1
#
_entry.id   AF-B1YRT5-F1
#
_cell.length_a   1.000
_cell.length_b   1.000
_cell.length_c   1.000
_cell.angle_alpha   90.00
_cell.angle_beta   90.00
_cell.angle_gamma   90.00
#
_symmetry.space_group_name_H-M   'P 1'
#
loop_
_entity.id
_entity.type
_entity.pdbx_description
1 polymer ?
#
loop_
_entity_poly.entity_id
_entity_poly.type
_entity_poly.pdbx_seq_one_letter_code
_entity_poly.pdbx_strand_id
1 'polypeptide(L)'
;MISRVVRGVLKLVLWLAIATIGAYTLLFIIVATSRYERTEGSCPDMAIDTLRNKVLLRLKEHGIPPESIRFDGAPQYHAWKLGVWEFPLRVEGTRYTAMIDCNEQLSSYGEVRDQPVNQTGQARDRPQLQK
;
A
#
# COMPACT_ATOMS: atom_id res chain seq x y z
N MET A 1 -28.51 46.36 22.21
CA MET A 1 -28.98 44.99 21.81
C MET A 1 -28.08 44.33 20.76
N ILE A 2 -27.49 45.08 19.82
CA ILE A 2 -26.59 44.59 18.75
C ILE A 2 -25.41 43.76 19.28
N SER A 3 -24.79 44.13 20.41
CA SER A 3 -23.67 43.39 21.01
C SER A 3 -24.02 41.94 21.41
N ARG A 4 -25.25 41.66 21.86
CA ARG A 4 -25.68 40.29 22.20
C ARG A 4 -25.94 39.45 20.95
N VAL A 5 -26.48 40.06 19.90
CA VAL A 5 -26.72 39.40 18.60
C VAL A 5 -25.38 39.06 17.92
N VAL A 6 -24.45 40.01 17.88
CA VAL A 6 -23.10 39.80 17.31
C VAL A 6 -22.35 38.71 18.08
N ARG A 7 -22.44 38.69 19.41
CA ARG A 7 -21.82 37.65 20.25
C ARG A 7 -22.48 36.28 20.06
N GLY A 8 -23.79 36.25 19.77
CA GLY A 8 -24.52 35.04 19.42
C GLY A 8 -24.08 34.46 18.08
N VAL A 9 -24.00 35.30 17.04
CA VAL A 9 -23.53 34.90 15.70
C VAL A 9 -22.08 34.40 15.77
N LEU A 10 -21.20 35.10 16.50
CA LEU A 10 -19.81 34.68 16.65
C LEU A 10 -19.69 33.31 17.35
N LYS A 11 -20.48 33.06 18.39
CA LYS A 11 -20.53 31.74 19.05
C LYS A 11 -21.03 30.65 18.12
N LEU A 12 -22.00 30.96 17.26
CA LEU A 12 -22.60 30.00 16.33
C LEU A 12 -21.60 29.62 15.23
N VAL A 13 -20.88 30.61 14.67
CA VAL A 13 -19.79 30.38 13.72
C VAL A 13 -18.66 29.57 14.35
N LEU A 14 -18.27 29.88 15.60
CA LEU A 14 -17.24 29.13 16.30
C LEU A 14 -17.66 27.68 16.55
N TRP A 15 -18.92 27.45 16.94
CA TRP A 15 -19.49 26.11 17.10
C TRP A 15 -19.48 25.32 15.80
N LEU A 16 -19.88 25.94 14.68
CA LEU A 16 -19.82 25.33 13.35
C LEU A 16 -18.40 24.95 12.96
N ALA A 17 -17.43 25.83 13.20
CA ALA A 17 -16.03 25.56 12.90
C ALA A 17 -15.51 24.36 13.73
N ILE A 18 -15.78 24.33 15.04
CA ILE A 18 -15.39 23.23 15.92
C ILE A 18 -16.05 21.92 15.48
N ALA A 19 -17.35 21.94 15.20
CA ALA A 19 -18.08 20.76 14.74
C ALA A 19 -17.51 20.23 13.41
N THR A 20 -17.19 21.13 12.48
CA THR A 20 -16.60 20.78 11.18
C THR A 20 -15.22 20.15 11.36
N ILE A 21 -14.33 20.77 12.14
CA ILE A 21 -12.99 20.24 12.45
C ILE A 21 -13.11 18.88 13.13
N GLY A 22 -14.02 18.75 14.10
CA GLY A 22 -14.29 17.49 14.80
C GLY A 22 -14.74 16.40 13.84
N ALA A 23 -15.67 16.69 12.92
CA ALA A 23 -16.12 15.75 11.90
C ALA A 23 -14.98 15.30 10.98
N TYR A 24 -14.16 16.23 10.47
CA TYR A 24 -13.00 15.90 9.64
C TYR A 24 -11.97 15.06 10.39
N THR A 25 -11.70 15.41 11.66
CA THR A 25 -10.76 14.65 12.50
C THR A 25 -11.27 13.24 12.75
N LEU A 26 -12.57 13.08 13.03
CA LEU A 26 -13.19 11.78 13.23
C LEU A 26 -13.14 10.94 11.94
N LEU A 27 -13.45 11.54 10.78
CA LEU A 27 -13.31 10.88 9.48
C LEU A 27 -11.87 10.44 9.22
N PHE A 28 -10.89 11.30 9.51
CA PHE A 28 -9.48 10.95 9.36
C PHE A 28 -9.08 9.77 10.25
N ILE A 29 -9.53 9.77 11.51
CA ILE A 29 -9.30 8.65 12.43
C ILE A 29 -9.95 7.38 11.87
N ILE A 30 -11.21 7.43 11.43
CA ILE A 30 -11.90 6.26 10.86
C ILE A 30 -11.17 5.72 9.62
N VAL A 31 -10.67 6.60 8.75
CA VAL A 31 -9.88 6.17 7.58
C VAL A 31 -8.56 5.55 8.02
N ALA A 32 -7.87 6.15 9.00
CA ALA A 32 -6.61 5.63 9.51
C ALA A 32 -6.79 4.30 10.25
N THR A 33 -7.84 4.16 11.06
CA THR A 33 -8.15 2.93 11.79
C THR A 33 -8.75 1.88 10.89
N SER A 34 -9.59 2.18 9.90
CA SER A 34 -10.08 1.19 8.94
C SER A 34 -8.97 0.64 8.03
N ARG A 35 -7.93 1.43 7.77
CA ARG A 35 -6.68 0.95 7.17
C ARG A 35 -5.89 0.03 8.11
N TYR A 36 -6.03 0.19 9.42
CA TYR A 36 -5.29 -0.54 10.44
C TYR A 36 -6.02 -1.81 10.94
N GLU A 37 -7.33 -1.75 11.16
CA GLU A 37 -8.20 -2.81 11.67
C GLU A 37 -8.54 -3.87 10.63
N ARG A 38 -8.21 -3.68 9.35
CA ARG A 38 -8.31 -4.76 8.36
C ARG A 38 -7.23 -5.86 8.54
N THR A 39 -6.46 -5.81 9.63
CA THR A 39 -5.43 -6.80 9.98
C THR A 39 -5.88 -7.74 11.11
N GLU A 40 -6.94 -8.53 10.86
CA GLU A 40 -7.15 -9.78 11.62
C GLU A 40 -6.38 -10.98 11.02
N GLY A 41 -5.57 -10.74 9.99
CA GLY A 41 -4.39 -11.54 9.68
C GLY A 41 -3.26 -10.56 9.43
N SER A 42 -2.06 -10.84 9.96
CA SER A 42 -0.90 -10.06 9.56
C SER A 42 -0.82 -10.18 8.03
N CYS A 43 -0.59 -9.09 7.30
CA CYS A 43 -0.45 -9.11 5.84
C CYS A 43 0.42 -10.26 5.24
N PRO A 44 1.46 -10.78 5.91
CA PRO A 44 2.14 -12.00 5.48
C PRO A 44 1.33 -13.31 5.60
N ASP A 45 0.27 -13.35 6.42
CA ASP A 45 -0.60 -14.52 6.67
C ASP A 45 -1.72 -14.65 5.63
N MET A 46 -1.87 -13.67 4.73
CA MET A 46 -2.90 -13.70 3.70
C MET A 46 -2.58 -14.79 2.67
N ALA A 47 -3.59 -15.58 2.28
CA ALA A 47 -3.39 -16.64 1.29
C ALA A 47 -2.89 -16.06 -0.05
N ILE A 48 -1.80 -16.62 -0.56
CA ILE A 48 -1.16 -16.20 -1.82
C ILE A 48 -2.15 -16.19 -3.00
N ASP A 49 -3.06 -17.16 -3.06
CA ASP A 49 -4.05 -17.23 -4.14
C ASP A 49 -5.05 -16.07 -4.11
N THR A 50 -5.42 -15.61 -2.91
CA THR A 50 -6.23 -14.40 -2.72
C THR A 50 -5.48 -13.18 -3.24
N LEU A 51 -4.19 -13.04 -2.91
CA LEU A 51 -3.36 -11.94 -3.39
C LEU A 51 -3.19 -11.96 -4.92
N ARG A 52 -2.97 -13.14 -5.52
CA ARG A 52 -2.89 -13.29 -6.98
C ARG A 52 -4.17 -12.82 -7.67
N ASN A 53 -5.33 -13.23 -7.16
CA ASN A 53 -6.62 -12.80 -7.69
C ASN A 53 -6.81 -11.28 -7.57
N LYS A 54 -6.35 -10.68 -6.46
CA LYS A 54 -6.37 -9.22 -6.29
C LYS A 54 -5.46 -8.52 -7.29
N VAL A 55 -4.24 -9.02 -7.50
CA VAL A 55 -3.31 -8.48 -8.51
C VAL A 55 -3.94 -8.53 -9.90
N LEU A 56 -4.52 -9.67 -10.30
CA LEU A 56 -5.22 -9.78 -11.60
C LEU A 56 -6.38 -8.79 -11.72
N LEU A 57 -7.19 -8.64 -10.67
CA LEU A 57 -8.29 -7.67 -10.65
C LEU A 57 -7.78 -6.22 -10.81
N ARG A 58 -6.73 -5.84 -10.07
CA ARG A 58 -6.15 -4.50 -10.14
C ARG A 58 -5.52 -4.23 -11.50
N LEU A 59 -4.80 -5.18 -12.08
CA LEU A 59 -4.20 -5.00 -13.41
C LEU A 59 -5.26 -4.90 -14.50
N LYS A 60 -6.37 -5.63 -14.36
CA LYS A 60 -7.55 -5.47 -15.22
C LYS A 60 -8.16 -4.07 -15.13
N GLU A 61 -8.28 -3.51 -13.93
CA GLU A 61 -8.72 -2.12 -13.73
C GLU A 61 -7.77 -1.10 -14.41
N HIS A 62 -6.49 -1.45 -14.57
CA HIS A 62 -5.49 -0.66 -15.28
C HIS A 62 -5.41 -0.97 -16.80
N GLY A 63 -6.37 -1.75 -17.33
CA GLY A 63 -6.47 -2.05 -18.76
C GLY A 63 -5.59 -3.20 -19.23
N ILE A 64 -4.97 -3.96 -18.33
CA ILE A 64 -4.16 -5.14 -18.68
C ILE A 64 -5.05 -6.40 -18.62
N PRO A 65 -5.23 -7.11 -19.73
CA PRO A 65 -6.09 -8.29 -19.76
C PRO A 65 -5.53 -9.41 -18.86
N PRO A 66 -6.34 -10.03 -17.97
CA PRO A 66 -5.87 -11.09 -17.08
C PRO A 66 -5.32 -12.31 -17.85
N GLU A 67 -5.85 -12.58 -19.04
CA GLU A 67 -5.40 -13.67 -19.93
C GLU A 67 -3.99 -13.47 -20.50
N SER A 68 -3.48 -12.24 -20.56
CA SER A 68 -2.11 -11.97 -21.01
C SER A 68 -1.08 -12.08 -19.88
N ILE A 69 -1.53 -12.13 -18.62
CA ILE A 69 -0.70 -12.15 -17.43
C ILE A 69 -0.39 -13.58 -16.99
N ARG A 70 0.89 -13.88 -16.78
CA ARG A 70 1.35 -15.13 -16.16
C ARG A 70 2.24 -14.81 -14.97
N PHE A 71 2.00 -15.41 -13.82
CA PHE A 71 2.91 -15.31 -12.69
C PHE A 71 4.21 -16.09 -12.98
N ASP A 72 5.36 -15.43 -12.88
CA ASP A 72 6.69 -15.94 -13.25
C ASP A 72 7.59 -16.10 -12.02
N GLY A 73 7.08 -16.81 -11.00
CA GLY A 73 7.84 -17.10 -9.79
C GLY A 73 7.01 -17.08 -8.50
N ALA A 74 7.71 -17.25 -7.38
CA ALA A 74 7.13 -17.12 -6.06
C ALA A 74 7.01 -15.63 -5.70
N PRO A 75 5.89 -15.20 -5.09
CA PRO A 75 5.77 -13.85 -4.58
C PRO A 75 6.68 -13.64 -3.38
N GLN A 76 7.16 -12.41 -3.19
CA GLN A 76 8.06 -12.04 -2.10
C GLN A 76 7.43 -10.96 -1.23
N TYR A 77 7.46 -11.14 0.08
CA TYR A 77 6.96 -10.15 1.02
C TYR A 77 8.08 -9.21 1.47
N HIS A 78 7.82 -7.91 1.36
CA HIS A 78 8.71 -6.85 1.80
C HIS A 78 8.05 -6.08 2.94
N ALA A 79 8.65 -6.07 4.12
CA ALA A 79 8.09 -5.42 5.32
C ALA A 79 8.34 -3.90 5.41
N TRP A 80 8.94 -3.27 4.39
CA TRP A 80 9.18 -1.83 4.35
C TRP A 80 7.89 -1.00 4.47
N LYS A 81 7.95 0.08 5.27
CA LYS A 81 6.99 1.16 5.62
C LYS A 81 5.46 0.93 5.65
N LEU A 82 4.89 -0.03 4.92
CA LEU A 82 3.48 -0.45 4.96
C LEU A 82 3.27 -1.94 4.61
N GLY A 83 4.34 -2.70 4.33
CA GLY A 83 4.24 -4.09 3.90
C GLY A 83 3.73 -4.22 2.46
N VAL A 84 4.46 -4.93 1.62
CA VAL A 84 4.12 -5.09 0.21
C VAL A 84 4.47 -6.50 -0.24
N TRP A 85 3.58 -7.10 -1.03
CA TRP A 85 3.86 -8.32 -1.76
C TRP A 85 4.28 -7.98 -3.20
N GLU A 86 5.45 -8.47 -3.58
CA GLU A 86 5.99 -8.39 -4.92
C GLU A 86 5.65 -9.67 -5.70
N PHE A 87 5.06 -9.50 -6.88
CA PHE A 87 4.70 -10.56 -7.80
C PHE A 87 5.50 -10.41 -9.09
N PRO A 88 6.40 -11.38 -9.41
CA PRO A 88 6.99 -11.46 -10.73
C PRO A 88 5.94 -11.94 -11.73
N LEU A 89 5.82 -11.22 -12.84
CA LEU A 89 4.82 -11.45 -13.88
C LEU A 89 5.49 -11.49 -15.26
N ARG A 90 4.83 -12.17 -16.20
CA ARG A 90 5.04 -11.99 -17.64
C ARG A 90 3.76 -11.52 -18.30
N VAL A 91 3.88 -10.49 -19.13
CA VAL A 91 2.82 -9.99 -19.98
C VAL A 91 3.34 -10.05 -21.41
N GLU A 92 2.71 -10.88 -22.24
CA GLU A 92 3.09 -11.08 -23.65
C GLU A 92 4.59 -11.44 -23.86
N GLY A 93 5.20 -12.11 -22.89
CA GLY A 93 6.62 -12.51 -22.93
C GLY A 93 7.59 -11.52 -22.28
N THR A 94 7.14 -10.29 -21.99
CA THR A 94 7.93 -9.28 -21.29
C THR A 94 7.79 -9.45 -19.77
N ARG A 95 8.89 -9.31 -19.03
CA ARG A 95 8.90 -9.45 -17.56
C ARG A 95 8.44 -8.15 -16.90
N TYR A 96 7.54 -8.29 -15.94
CA TYR A 96 7.03 -7.21 -15.12
C TYR A 96 7.10 -7.59 -13.65
N THR A 97 7.13 -6.58 -12.80
CA THR A 97 6.91 -6.71 -11.37
C THR A 97 5.65 -5.93 -11.01
N ALA A 98 4.71 -6.60 -10.34
CA ALA A 98 3.58 -5.95 -9.70
C ALA A 98 3.77 -5.99 -8.19
N MET A 99 3.56 -4.86 -7.54
CA MET A 99 3.62 -4.75 -6.10
C MET A 99 2.23 -4.41 -5.58
N ILE A 100 1.73 -5.19 -4.62
CA ILE A 100 0.44 -4.95 -3.96
C ILE A 100 0.69 -4.68 -2.47
N ASP A 101 0.15 -3.58 -1.96
CA ASP A 101 0.23 -3.27 -0.54
C ASP A 101 -0.71 -4.16 0.28
N CYS A 102 -0.54 -4.13 1.60
CA CYS A 102 -1.42 -4.85 2.53
C CYS A 102 -2.88 -4.38 2.51
N ASN A 103 -3.19 -3.26 1.83
CA ASN A 103 -4.55 -2.77 1.62
C ASN A 103 -5.17 -3.28 0.30
N GLU A 104 -4.55 -4.29 -0.33
CA GLU A 104 -4.98 -4.84 -1.61
C GLU A 104 -4.97 -3.80 -2.75
N GLN A 105 -4.14 -2.76 -2.64
CA GLN A 105 -3.93 -1.73 -3.65
C GLN A 105 -2.65 -2.01 -4.42
N LEU A 106 -2.69 -1.80 -5.73
CA LEU A 106 -1.49 -1.87 -6.55
C LEU A 106 -0.58 -0.69 -6.19
N SER A 107 0.55 -0.95 -5.53
CA SER A 107 1.51 0.08 -5.15
C SER A 107 2.45 0.41 -6.31
N SER A 108 2.78 -0.57 -7.15
CA SER A 108 3.56 -0.35 -8.38
C SER A 108 3.30 -1.45 -9.42
N TYR A 109 3.50 -1.09 -10.67
CA TYR A 109 3.59 -2.02 -11.79
C TYR A 109 4.64 -1.47 -12.77
N GLY A 110 5.65 -2.28 -13.09
CA GLY A 110 6.77 -1.83 -13.91
C GLY A 110 7.44 -2.98 -14.65
N GLU A 111 7.91 -2.69 -15.85
CA GLU A 111 8.74 -3.61 -16.63
C GLU A 111 10.06 -3.83 -15.90
N VAL A 112 10.46 -5.09 -15.75
CA VAL A 112 11.79 -5.43 -15.26
C VAL A 112 12.74 -5.28 -16.43
N ARG A 113 13.26 -4.06 -16.64
CA ARG A 113 14.50 -3.91 -17.39
C ARG A 113 15.57 -4.61 -16.59
N ASP A 114 16.36 -5.48 -17.22
CA ASP A 114 17.52 -6.13 -16.58
C ASP A 114 18.48 -5.05 -16.04
N GLN A 115 18.20 -4.54 -14.85
CA GLN A 115 19.14 -3.77 -14.06
C GLN A 115 20.04 -4.79 -13.38
N PRO A 116 21.36 -4.55 -13.33
CA PRO A 116 22.26 -5.45 -12.65
C PRO A 116 21.78 -5.59 -11.21
N VAL A 117 21.43 -6.83 -10.84
CA VAL A 117 21.17 -7.25 -9.47
C VAL A 117 22.41 -6.86 -8.68
N ASN A 118 22.39 -5.69 -8.03
CA ASN A 118 23.32 -5.41 -6.97
C ASN A 118 22.86 -6.26 -5.80
N GLN A 119 23.39 -7.48 -5.79
CA GLN A 119 23.33 -8.44 -4.70
C GLN A 119 23.81 -7.75 -3.43
N THR A 120 22.90 -7.09 -2.72
CA THR A 120 23.12 -6.77 -1.29
C THR A 120 22.60 -7.95 -0.48
N GLY A 121 23.05 -9.13 -0.91
CA GLY A 121 22.97 -10.42 -0.23
C GLY A 121 24.39 -10.98 -0.16
N GLN A 122 25.38 -10.14 0.12
CA GLN A 122 26.73 -10.60 0.41
C GLN A 122 26.88 -10.65 1.91
N ALA A 123 26.76 -11.89 2.41
CA ALA A 123 27.28 -12.29 3.71
C ALA A 123 28.62 -11.59 3.93
N ARG A 124 28.70 -10.80 4.99
CA ARG A 124 29.92 -10.12 5.41
C ARG A 124 30.85 -11.20 5.96
N ASP A 125 31.52 -11.88 5.06
CA ASP A 125 32.60 -12.80 5.37
C ASP A 125 33.73 -11.95 5.99
N ARG A 126 34.04 -12.26 7.24
CA ARG A 126 34.96 -11.54 8.10
C ARG A 126 36.36 -12.05 7.77
N PRO A 127 37.30 -11.24 7.26
CA PRO A 127 38.67 -11.70 7.14
C PRO A 127 39.26 -11.84 8.55
N GLN A 128 39.58 -13.08 8.91
CA GLN A 128 40.56 -13.41 9.95
C GLN A 128 41.84 -12.62 9.70
N LEU A 129 42.13 -11.64 10.55
CA LEU A 129 43.43 -10.97 10.56
C LEU A 129 44.37 -11.80 11.43
N GLN A 130 45.16 -12.63 10.77
CA GLN A 130 46.31 -13.32 11.33
C GLN A 130 47.54 -12.42 11.13
N LYS A 131 48.10 -11.86 12.21
CA LYS A 131 49.54 -11.77 12.51
C LYS A 131 49.78 -10.97 13.79
#